data_AF-A0A6T1IA36-F1
#
_entry.id   AF-A0A6T1IA36-F1
#
_cell.length_a   1.000
_cell.length_b   1.000
_cell.length_c   1.000
_cell.angle_alpha   90.00
_cell.angle_beta   90.00
_cell.angle_gamma   90.00
#
_symmetry.space_group_name_H-M   'P 1'
#
loop_
_entity.id
_entity.type
_entity.pdbx_description
1 polymer ?
#
loop_
_entity_poly.entity_id
_entity_poly.type
_entity_poly.pdbx_seq_one_letter_code
_entity_poly.pdbx_strand_id
1 'polypeptide(L)'
;MMTHEGAVREHPLVKTSSKSNLGHTEMCAGMLGIMKCVVMGNQAASAPNLHLHALNPHMDTNAYPVYFSSEFVDQGKPVGYFGVSSFGFGGSNARGDIWARAQTGYMNTNPGNDLLDLSFNRICKFADLFHAQVVKPGKEPHLAKEDWEELTGDYLTGDPFEGANAFYCEGSFNGWRSTERMHYLEDKGGHAFAFAMGDTLMEQFRIVCNRFDDAIVFPAAKMADQEALVLGPGEAPAGYRWLVDVRDTARQGAVLMIIFSYDAATKQKRVTWEISQDERAKALADSLGRHKHEYQVVGSWNNFQPQVMRRSTKKPGAYEFEFRIGLYGHEEFRFMRDGDKFQTIYPAKNRSLTRDVPVRGPDHFAGEKYWSCIGETGDLVRLELQVAEGDITVTTENSAQGSKVFKSLRGSFRRRYFVYSQWTDWGFTPMGLDPRGAARVYRLEFAMPDGGPQSFQIVVDEDVHQAFHPELGFADQLMSPTQGPDAKGPGLCWSVDELPGSLVEITLNLATADRMETVTWKVVGGGQAALTY
;
A
#
# COMPACT_ATOMS: atom_id res chain seq x y z
N MET A 1 -54.30 0.98 -21.24
CA MET A 1 -53.70 2.32 -21.05
C MET A 1 -53.87 2.70 -19.59
N MET A 2 -52.78 2.93 -18.86
CA MET A 2 -52.84 3.54 -17.51
C MET A 2 -51.75 4.61 -17.42
N THR A 3 -52.11 5.80 -16.93
CA THR A 3 -51.30 7.03 -16.95
C THR A 3 -51.31 7.71 -15.58
N HIS A 4 -50.21 8.41 -15.26
CA HIS A 4 -50.23 9.64 -14.46
C HIS A 4 -49.16 10.61 -14.99
N GLU A 5 -49.38 11.16 -16.20
CA GLU A 5 -48.54 12.18 -16.87
C GLU A 5 -47.20 11.71 -17.50
N GLY A 6 -47.24 10.55 -18.17
CA GLY A 6 -46.16 10.07 -19.05
C GLY A 6 -46.70 9.15 -20.15
N ALA A 7 -45.86 8.82 -21.14
CA ALA A 7 -46.22 8.00 -22.30
C ALA A 7 -46.86 6.67 -21.92
N VAL A 8 -47.89 6.27 -22.67
CA VAL A 8 -48.55 4.96 -22.54
C VAL A 8 -47.52 3.85 -22.65
N ARG A 9 -47.39 3.02 -21.61
CA ARG A 9 -46.59 1.78 -21.67
C ARG A 9 -47.50 0.60 -22.01
N GLU A 10 -47.07 -0.21 -22.97
CA GLU A 10 -47.74 -1.46 -23.34
C GLU A 10 -47.49 -2.58 -22.30
N HIS A 11 -46.39 -2.49 -21.55
CA HIS A 11 -46.01 -3.47 -20.51
C HIS A 11 -45.69 -2.76 -19.18
N PRO A 12 -46.03 -3.35 -18.02
CA PRO A 12 -45.67 -2.81 -16.72
C PRO A 12 -44.14 -2.90 -16.50
N LEU A 13 -43.60 -1.98 -15.71
CA LEU A 13 -42.21 -2.06 -15.25
C LEU A 13 -42.07 -3.14 -14.18
N VAL A 14 -41.17 -4.10 -14.38
CA VAL A 14 -40.89 -5.11 -13.34
C VAL A 14 -40.01 -4.50 -12.25
N LYS A 15 -40.44 -4.59 -10.99
CA LYS A 15 -39.74 -4.03 -9.83
C LYS A 15 -39.29 -5.13 -8.87
N THR A 16 -37.99 -5.15 -8.59
CA THR A 16 -37.36 -6.09 -7.65
C THR A 16 -36.26 -5.41 -6.83
N SER A 17 -35.91 -6.00 -5.70
CA SER A 17 -34.85 -5.52 -4.80
C SER A 17 -33.87 -6.65 -4.48
N SER A 18 -32.57 -6.40 -4.62
CA SER A 18 -31.51 -7.32 -4.16
C SER A 18 -31.55 -7.54 -2.65
N LYS A 19 -32.06 -6.56 -1.88
CA LYS A 19 -32.16 -6.65 -0.42
C LYS A 19 -33.09 -7.76 0.04
N SER A 20 -34.09 -8.13 -0.77
CA SER A 20 -34.95 -9.27 -0.46
C SER A 20 -34.24 -10.62 -0.57
N ASN A 21 -33.09 -10.67 -1.26
CA ASN A 21 -32.29 -11.88 -1.45
C ASN A 21 -31.09 -11.95 -0.50
N LEU A 22 -30.46 -10.80 -0.23
CA LEU A 22 -29.15 -10.72 0.42
C LEU A 22 -29.12 -9.80 1.66
N GLY A 23 -30.25 -9.22 2.05
CA GLY A 23 -30.31 -8.21 3.11
C GLY A 23 -29.73 -6.85 2.70
N HIS A 24 -29.68 -5.92 3.65
CA HIS A 24 -29.12 -4.58 3.41
C HIS A 24 -27.61 -4.58 3.66
N THR A 25 -26.82 -4.62 2.59
CA THR A 25 -25.35 -4.67 2.66
C THR A 25 -24.66 -3.30 2.77
N GLU A 26 -25.31 -2.35 3.45
CA GLU A 26 -24.83 -0.97 3.66
C GLU A 26 -24.11 -0.35 2.44
N MET A 27 -22.79 -0.17 2.54
CA MET A 27 -21.92 0.42 1.51
C MET A 27 -21.97 -0.34 0.17
N CYS A 28 -22.24 -1.64 0.19
CA CYS A 28 -22.31 -2.50 -1.00
C CYS A 28 -23.71 -2.59 -1.62
N ALA A 29 -24.73 -1.93 -1.04
CA ALA A 29 -26.12 -2.08 -1.49
C ALA A 29 -26.33 -1.63 -2.95
N GLY A 30 -25.61 -0.58 -3.38
CA GLY A 30 -25.64 -0.10 -4.76
C GLY A 30 -25.02 -1.10 -5.74
N MET A 31 -23.85 -1.66 -5.38
CA MET A 31 -23.13 -2.62 -6.22
C MET A 31 -23.96 -3.89 -6.45
N LEU A 32 -24.58 -4.45 -5.41
CA LEU A 32 -25.45 -5.62 -5.56
C LEU A 32 -26.69 -5.32 -6.41
N GLY A 33 -27.22 -4.10 -6.34
CA GLY A 33 -28.31 -3.66 -7.22
C GLY A 33 -27.89 -3.59 -8.70
N ILE A 34 -26.68 -3.11 -8.98
CA ILE A 34 -26.08 -3.12 -10.33
C ILE A 34 -25.89 -4.55 -10.82
N MET A 35 -25.25 -5.41 -10.02
CA MET A 35 -25.01 -6.81 -10.38
C MET A 35 -26.32 -7.54 -10.70
N LYS A 36 -27.37 -7.34 -9.88
CA LYS A 36 -28.70 -7.90 -10.14
C LYS A 36 -29.25 -7.42 -11.49
N CYS A 37 -29.12 -6.13 -11.81
CA CYS A 37 -29.55 -5.59 -13.12
C CYS A 37 -28.77 -6.21 -14.29
N VAL A 38 -27.46 -6.41 -14.15
CA VAL A 38 -26.61 -7.04 -15.17
C VAL A 38 -27.04 -8.48 -15.43
N VAL A 39 -27.23 -9.27 -14.37
CA VAL A 39 -27.68 -10.67 -14.49
C VAL A 39 -29.06 -10.76 -15.12
N MET A 40 -30.01 -9.91 -14.68
CA MET A 40 -31.35 -9.84 -15.25
C MET A 40 -31.33 -9.47 -16.74
N GLY A 41 -30.47 -8.54 -17.14
CA GLY A 41 -30.26 -8.17 -18.54
C GLY A 41 -29.64 -9.28 -19.37
N ASN A 42 -28.69 -10.02 -18.82
CA ASN A 42 -28.03 -11.14 -19.48
C ASN A 42 -28.98 -12.33 -19.75
N GLN A 43 -29.99 -12.50 -18.89
CA GLN A 43 -30.96 -13.60 -18.97
C GLN A 43 -32.31 -13.19 -19.56
N ALA A 44 -32.54 -11.90 -19.82
CA ALA A 44 -33.86 -11.33 -20.14
C ALA A 44 -34.97 -11.76 -19.15
N ALA A 45 -34.62 -11.91 -17.87
CA ALA A 45 -35.54 -12.36 -16.82
C ALA A 45 -35.37 -11.52 -15.55
N SER A 46 -36.45 -11.34 -14.78
CA SER A 46 -36.40 -10.75 -13.44
C SER A 46 -36.45 -11.80 -12.36
N ALA A 47 -35.57 -11.65 -11.37
CA ALA A 47 -35.59 -12.44 -10.16
C ALA A 47 -36.69 -11.97 -9.17
N PRO A 48 -37.27 -12.89 -8.39
CA PRO A 48 -38.35 -12.62 -7.45
C PRO A 48 -37.94 -11.74 -6.26
N ASN A 49 -38.94 -11.16 -5.59
CA ASN A 49 -38.81 -10.62 -4.23
C ASN A 49 -39.26 -11.70 -3.22
N LEU A 50 -38.32 -12.27 -2.45
CA LEU A 50 -38.53 -13.51 -1.68
C LEU A 50 -39.55 -13.41 -0.53
N HIS A 51 -39.86 -12.20 -0.07
CA HIS A 51 -40.74 -11.96 1.08
C HIS A 51 -42.04 -11.23 0.71
N LEU A 52 -42.35 -11.16 -0.60
CA LEU A 52 -43.52 -10.46 -1.10
C LEU A 52 -44.74 -11.39 -1.11
N HIS A 53 -45.49 -11.42 0.00
CA HIS A 53 -46.76 -12.15 0.10
C HIS A 53 -47.99 -11.25 -0.12
N ALA A 54 -47.91 -10.00 0.33
CA ALA A 54 -48.90 -8.96 0.11
C ALA A 54 -48.19 -7.61 -0.04
N LEU A 55 -48.71 -6.74 -0.91
CA LEU A 55 -48.21 -5.37 -1.00
C LEU A 55 -48.61 -4.57 0.24
N ASN A 56 -47.76 -3.61 0.60
CA ASN A 56 -48.07 -2.69 1.69
C ASN A 56 -49.34 -1.88 1.34
N PRO A 57 -50.39 -1.87 2.17
CA PRO A 57 -51.65 -1.18 1.87
C PRO A 57 -51.51 0.34 1.74
N HIS A 58 -50.38 0.92 2.20
CA HIS A 58 -50.06 2.33 2.03
C HIS A 58 -49.40 2.66 0.68
N MET A 59 -49.12 1.66 -0.17
CA MET A 59 -48.59 1.89 -1.52
C MET A 59 -49.73 2.02 -2.53
N ASP A 60 -49.87 3.19 -3.15
CA ASP A 60 -50.75 3.36 -4.30
C ASP A 60 -50.01 3.00 -5.60
N THR A 61 -50.41 1.89 -6.22
CA THR A 61 -49.87 1.43 -7.51
C THR A 61 -50.78 1.75 -8.69
N ASN A 62 -51.97 2.33 -8.46
CA ASN A 62 -52.96 2.54 -9.52
C ASN A 62 -52.50 3.57 -10.57
N ALA A 63 -51.62 4.49 -10.17
CA ALA A 63 -51.06 5.55 -11.02
C ALA A 63 -49.70 5.21 -11.66
N TYR A 64 -49.07 4.09 -11.30
CA TYR A 64 -47.73 3.71 -11.75
C TYR A 64 -47.75 2.28 -12.31
N PRO A 65 -47.60 2.07 -13.64
CA PRO A 65 -47.69 0.75 -14.24
C PRO A 65 -46.45 -0.07 -13.87
N VAL A 66 -46.53 -0.74 -12.72
CA VAL A 66 -45.46 -1.53 -12.10
C VAL A 66 -45.97 -2.92 -11.75
N TYR A 67 -45.09 -3.90 -11.91
CA TYR A 67 -45.31 -5.27 -11.50
C TYR A 67 -44.24 -5.65 -10.47
N PHE A 68 -44.66 -5.88 -9.23
CA PHE A 68 -43.78 -6.39 -8.18
C PHE A 68 -43.79 -7.91 -8.23
N SER A 69 -42.69 -8.49 -8.70
CA SER A 69 -42.65 -9.94 -8.91
C SER A 69 -42.37 -10.70 -7.61
N SER A 70 -43.18 -11.71 -7.33
CA SER A 70 -42.93 -12.77 -6.33
C SER A 70 -42.30 -14.03 -6.94
N GLU A 71 -42.23 -14.11 -8.27
CA GLU A 71 -41.68 -15.25 -9.03
C GLU A 71 -40.68 -14.79 -10.11
N PHE A 72 -40.12 -15.72 -10.88
CA PHE A 72 -39.30 -15.38 -12.04
C PHE A 72 -40.18 -14.89 -13.18
N VAL A 73 -39.82 -13.76 -13.80
CA VAL A 73 -40.59 -13.14 -14.88
C VAL A 73 -39.74 -12.97 -16.12
N ASP A 74 -40.21 -13.51 -17.24
CA ASP A 74 -39.66 -13.19 -18.56
C ASP A 74 -39.95 -11.72 -18.92
N GLN A 75 -38.92 -11.00 -19.35
CA GLN A 75 -39.05 -9.62 -19.82
C GLN A 75 -39.68 -9.51 -21.23
N GLY A 76 -39.82 -10.63 -21.95
CA GLY A 76 -40.44 -10.73 -23.26
C GLY A 76 -39.66 -10.05 -24.40
N LYS A 77 -38.51 -9.43 -24.08
CA LYS A 77 -37.64 -8.78 -25.05
C LYS A 77 -36.18 -9.14 -24.78
N PRO A 78 -35.37 -9.40 -25.84
CA PRO A 78 -33.97 -9.77 -25.70
C PRO A 78 -33.06 -8.56 -25.40
N VAL A 79 -33.60 -7.34 -25.43
CA VAL A 79 -32.89 -6.09 -25.15
C VAL A 79 -33.76 -5.18 -24.31
N GLY A 80 -33.16 -4.44 -23.38
CA GLY A 80 -33.90 -3.54 -22.51
C GLY A 80 -33.03 -2.65 -21.65
N TYR A 81 -33.68 -1.70 -20.99
CA TYR A 81 -33.07 -0.89 -19.95
C TYR A 81 -33.45 -1.44 -18.59
N PHE A 82 -32.45 -1.62 -17.75
CA PHE A 82 -32.55 -1.96 -16.35
C PHE A 82 -32.09 -0.75 -15.55
N GLY A 83 -32.53 -0.62 -14.31
CA GLY A 83 -31.77 0.28 -13.48
C GLY A 83 -32.04 0.17 -12.01
N VAL A 84 -31.07 0.70 -11.28
CA VAL A 84 -30.88 0.57 -9.86
C VAL A 84 -31.01 1.94 -9.20
N SER A 85 -31.70 1.99 -8.07
CA SER A 85 -31.74 3.18 -7.20
C SER A 85 -31.17 2.81 -5.85
N SER A 86 -30.36 3.71 -5.28
CA SER A 86 -29.80 3.58 -3.93
C SER A 86 -29.94 4.92 -3.22
N PHE A 87 -30.57 4.89 -2.05
CA PHE A 87 -30.84 6.07 -1.23
C PHE A 87 -30.11 5.88 0.11
N GLY A 88 -29.12 6.72 0.37
CA GLY A 88 -28.30 6.67 1.57
C GLY A 88 -29.03 7.28 2.76
N PHE A 89 -28.81 6.72 3.95
CA PHE A 89 -29.41 7.22 5.19
C PHE A 89 -29.08 8.71 5.45
N GLY A 90 -27.86 9.15 5.12
CA GLY A 90 -27.43 10.54 5.23
C GLY A 90 -28.00 11.50 4.16
N GLY A 91 -28.88 11.03 3.28
CA GLY A 91 -29.55 11.87 2.26
C GLY A 91 -28.89 11.87 0.88
N SER A 92 -27.72 11.25 0.70
CA SER A 92 -27.10 11.09 -0.62
C SER A 92 -27.80 10.02 -1.44
N ASN A 93 -28.27 10.39 -2.63
CA ASN A 93 -29.09 9.54 -3.50
C ASN A 93 -28.40 9.29 -4.84
N ALA A 94 -28.45 8.06 -5.33
CA ALA A 94 -27.86 7.68 -6.62
C ALA A 94 -28.81 6.79 -7.44
N ARG A 95 -28.77 6.97 -8.77
CA ARG A 95 -29.52 6.20 -9.77
C ARG A 95 -28.56 5.79 -10.88
N GLY A 96 -28.68 4.55 -11.35
CA GLY A 96 -27.99 4.07 -12.54
C GLY A 96 -28.94 3.37 -13.48
N ASP A 97 -28.79 3.62 -14.78
CA ASP A 97 -29.53 2.97 -15.85
C ASP A 97 -28.54 2.19 -16.74
N ILE A 98 -28.90 0.96 -17.07
CA ILE A 98 -28.06 -0.01 -17.76
C ILE A 98 -28.85 -0.50 -18.97
N TRP A 99 -28.32 -0.26 -20.16
CA TRP A 99 -28.78 -0.96 -21.35
C TRP A 99 -28.14 -2.35 -21.38
N ALA A 100 -28.94 -3.38 -21.57
CA ALA A 100 -28.44 -4.75 -21.68
C ALA A 100 -29.17 -5.54 -22.77
N ARG A 101 -28.51 -6.61 -23.20
CA ARG A 101 -29.02 -7.61 -24.14
C ARG A 101 -28.85 -8.99 -23.50
N ALA A 102 -29.81 -9.88 -23.73
CA ALA A 102 -29.72 -11.28 -23.38
C ALA A 102 -28.54 -11.93 -24.10
N GLN A 103 -27.60 -12.50 -23.36
CA GLN A 103 -26.52 -13.33 -23.93
C GLN A 103 -26.71 -14.82 -23.59
N THR A 104 -27.70 -15.14 -22.76
CA THR A 104 -28.02 -16.52 -22.33
C THR A 104 -29.54 -16.76 -22.36
N GLY A 105 -29.95 -18.03 -22.40
CA GLY A 105 -31.37 -18.41 -22.42
C GLY A 105 -32.03 -18.34 -23.81
N TYR A 106 -33.33 -18.69 -23.88
CA TYR A 106 -34.08 -18.80 -25.13
C TYR A 106 -34.31 -17.48 -25.86
N MET A 107 -34.10 -16.34 -25.18
CA MET A 107 -34.20 -15.01 -25.75
C MET A 107 -32.87 -14.50 -26.34
N ASN A 108 -31.81 -15.31 -26.34
CA ASN A 108 -30.56 -14.93 -27.02
C ASN A 108 -30.75 -14.93 -28.55
N THR A 109 -30.80 -13.74 -29.15
CA THR A 109 -30.97 -13.55 -30.60
C THR A 109 -29.68 -13.67 -31.41
N ASN A 110 -28.55 -14.01 -30.78
CA ASN A 110 -27.30 -14.35 -31.45
C ASN A 110 -26.68 -15.62 -30.82
N PRO A 111 -27.26 -16.81 -31.07
CA PRO A 111 -26.88 -18.06 -30.41
C PRO A 111 -25.49 -18.62 -30.81
N GLY A 112 -24.70 -17.87 -31.58
CA GLY A 112 -23.41 -18.30 -32.15
C GLY A 112 -22.20 -17.44 -31.78
N ASN A 113 -22.29 -16.56 -30.79
CA ASN A 113 -21.10 -15.95 -30.22
C ASN A 113 -20.71 -16.75 -28.98
N ASP A 114 -19.63 -17.53 -29.09
CA ASP A 114 -19.20 -18.45 -28.04
C ASP A 114 -19.22 -17.78 -26.66
N LEU A 115 -20.01 -18.41 -25.78
CA LEU A 115 -20.09 -18.15 -24.35
C LEU A 115 -18.72 -17.76 -23.82
N LEU A 116 -18.61 -16.58 -23.18
CA LEU A 116 -17.59 -16.21 -22.19
C LEU A 116 -16.43 -17.21 -22.06
N ASP A 117 -15.57 -17.24 -23.06
CA ASP A 117 -14.33 -18.02 -23.01
C ASP A 117 -13.35 -17.25 -22.13
N LEU A 118 -13.46 -17.46 -20.82
CA LEU A 118 -12.51 -17.00 -19.82
C LEU A 118 -11.30 -17.92 -19.73
N SER A 119 -11.07 -18.81 -20.70
CA SER A 119 -9.85 -19.59 -20.72
C SER A 119 -8.64 -18.66 -20.76
N PHE A 120 -7.59 -19.11 -20.08
CA PHE A 120 -6.29 -18.46 -20.07
C PHE A 120 -5.83 -18.08 -21.49
N ASN A 121 -6.10 -18.93 -22.49
CA ASN A 121 -5.75 -18.70 -23.89
C ASN A 121 -6.40 -17.42 -24.49
N ARG A 122 -7.63 -17.07 -24.12
CA ARG A 122 -8.28 -15.87 -24.65
C ARG A 122 -7.86 -14.61 -23.90
N ILE A 123 -7.58 -14.71 -22.59
CA ILE A 123 -6.94 -13.64 -21.81
C ILE A 123 -5.56 -13.31 -22.41
N CYS A 124 -4.77 -14.32 -22.77
CA CYS A 124 -3.50 -14.14 -23.48
C CYS A 124 -3.67 -13.50 -24.86
N LYS A 125 -4.66 -13.91 -25.67
CA LYS A 125 -4.97 -13.26 -26.96
C LYS A 125 -5.43 -11.81 -26.81
N PHE A 126 -6.07 -11.47 -25.70
CA PHE A 126 -6.46 -10.09 -25.39
C PHE A 126 -5.24 -9.25 -25.01
N ALA A 127 -4.23 -9.84 -24.37
CA ALA A 127 -2.93 -9.22 -24.10
C ALA A 127 -2.11 -8.99 -25.38
N ASP A 128 -2.22 -9.88 -26.37
CA ASP A 128 -1.59 -9.72 -27.70
C ASP A 128 -2.09 -8.46 -28.44
N LEU A 129 -3.35 -8.05 -28.19
CA LEU A 129 -3.97 -6.86 -28.76
C LEU A 129 -3.33 -5.54 -28.29
N PHE A 130 -2.55 -5.59 -27.20
CA PHE A 130 -1.84 -4.45 -26.60
C PHE A 130 -0.31 -4.55 -26.72
N HIS A 131 0.21 -5.44 -27.58
CA HIS A 131 1.65 -5.59 -27.86
C HIS A 131 2.55 -5.82 -26.63
N ALA A 132 2.06 -6.47 -25.58
CA ALA A 132 2.90 -6.86 -24.46
C ALA A 132 3.71 -8.12 -24.81
N GLN A 133 5.00 -7.97 -25.11
CA GLN A 133 5.88 -9.11 -25.36
C GLN A 133 6.25 -9.84 -24.05
N VAL A 134 5.99 -11.15 -24.06
CA VAL A 134 6.51 -12.24 -23.21
C VAL A 134 5.71 -12.56 -21.93
N VAL A 135 4.85 -13.58 -22.03
CA VAL A 135 4.45 -14.44 -20.90
C VAL A 135 5.24 -15.74 -20.98
N LYS A 136 6.00 -16.08 -19.95
CA LYS A 136 6.76 -17.35 -19.88
C LYS A 136 5.83 -18.53 -19.56
N PRO A 137 6.12 -19.76 -20.03
CA PRO A 137 5.28 -20.93 -19.74
C PRO A 137 5.38 -21.31 -18.26
N GLY A 138 4.23 -21.43 -17.59
CA GLY A 138 4.14 -22.00 -16.24
C GLY A 138 4.46 -23.50 -16.25
N LYS A 139 5.18 -23.97 -15.23
CA LYS A 139 5.41 -25.40 -15.00
C LYS A 139 4.10 -26.07 -14.58
N GLU A 140 3.89 -27.30 -15.03
CA GLU A 140 2.71 -28.10 -14.67
C GLU A 140 2.61 -28.31 -13.14
N PRO A 141 1.42 -28.13 -12.54
CA PRO A 141 1.19 -28.47 -11.15
C PRO A 141 1.02 -29.99 -11.03
N HIS A 142 2.03 -30.67 -10.49
CA HIS A 142 1.84 -32.03 -9.99
C HIS A 142 1.06 -32.00 -8.68
N LEU A 143 -0.20 -32.41 -8.78
CA LEU A 143 -0.99 -33.17 -7.80
C LEU A 143 -0.65 -33.01 -6.32
N ALA A 144 -1.50 -32.27 -5.61
CA ALA A 144 -2.04 -32.72 -4.33
C ALA A 144 -3.53 -32.32 -4.31
N LYS A 145 -4.40 -33.33 -4.34
CA LYS A 145 -5.80 -33.20 -3.96
C LYS A 145 -5.84 -33.24 -2.43
N GLU A 146 -6.05 -32.11 -1.79
CA GLU A 146 -6.64 -32.04 -0.45
C GLU A 146 -7.69 -30.93 -0.47
N ASP A 147 -8.81 -31.17 0.20
CA ASP A 147 -10.09 -30.51 0.03
C ASP A 147 -10.05 -29.00 0.27
N TRP A 148 -10.33 -28.24 -0.79
CA TRP A 148 -10.31 -26.77 -0.79
C TRP A 148 -11.45 -26.12 -0.01
N GLU A 149 -12.51 -26.87 0.31
CA GLU A 149 -13.70 -26.35 1.00
C GLU A 149 -13.51 -26.18 2.52
N GLU A 150 -12.48 -26.80 3.12
CA GLU A 150 -12.17 -26.65 4.55
C GLU A 150 -11.23 -25.47 4.87
N LEU A 151 -10.64 -24.83 3.86
CA LEU A 151 -9.65 -23.75 4.04
C LEU A 151 -10.16 -22.36 3.68
N THR A 152 -11.43 -22.19 3.32
CA THR A 152 -11.98 -20.86 2.97
C THR A 152 -12.55 -20.06 4.15
N GLY A 153 -12.28 -20.47 5.39
CA GLY A 153 -12.68 -19.75 6.61
C GLY A 153 -11.50 -19.14 7.36
N ASP A 154 -11.57 -17.85 7.65
CA ASP A 154 -10.78 -17.12 8.66
C ASP A 154 -9.26 -16.96 8.46
N TYR A 155 -8.85 -16.31 7.36
CA TYR A 155 -7.45 -15.86 7.16
C TYR A 155 -6.97 -14.72 8.11
N LEU A 156 -7.80 -14.34 9.09
CA LEU A 156 -7.46 -13.34 10.12
C LEU A 156 -7.33 -13.92 11.53
N THR A 157 -7.86 -15.12 11.81
CA THR A 157 -7.98 -15.65 13.18
C THR A 157 -7.76 -17.16 13.23
N GLY A 158 -6.78 -17.61 14.00
CA GLY A 158 -6.45 -19.03 14.18
C GLY A 158 -4.95 -19.25 14.39
N ASP A 159 -4.60 -20.36 15.04
CA ASP A 159 -3.19 -20.77 15.16
C ASP A 159 -2.70 -21.28 13.79
N PRO A 160 -1.77 -20.58 13.13
CA PRO A 160 -1.25 -21.01 11.83
C PRO A 160 -0.49 -22.36 11.92
N PHE A 161 -0.19 -22.85 13.13
CA PHE A 161 0.53 -24.08 13.39
C PHE A 161 -0.37 -25.30 13.67
N GLU A 162 -1.69 -25.12 13.77
CA GLU A 162 -2.63 -26.23 14.00
C GLU A 162 -2.76 -27.17 12.77
N GLY A 163 -2.46 -26.67 11.58
CA GLY A 163 -2.23 -27.51 10.38
C GLY A 163 -0.76 -27.92 10.27
N ALA A 164 -0.46 -29.02 9.59
CA ALA A 164 0.92 -29.44 9.26
C ALA A 164 1.62 -28.50 8.25
N ASN A 165 1.46 -27.19 8.44
CA ASN A 165 1.93 -26.12 7.60
C ASN A 165 3.45 -26.00 7.71
N ALA A 166 4.08 -25.82 6.56
CA ALA A 166 5.49 -25.47 6.45
C ALA A 166 5.61 -24.00 6.08
N PHE A 167 6.44 -23.27 6.81
CA PHE A 167 6.72 -21.86 6.55
C PHE A 167 8.05 -21.73 5.81
N TYR A 168 8.10 -20.78 4.89
CA TYR A 168 9.27 -20.47 4.09
C TYR A 168 9.54 -18.97 4.12
N CYS A 169 10.79 -18.57 4.10
CA CYS A 169 11.21 -17.18 4.04
C CYS A 169 11.80 -16.89 2.66
N GLU A 170 11.39 -15.77 2.10
CA GLU A 170 12.00 -15.20 0.90
C GLU A 170 12.20 -13.71 1.11
N GLY A 171 13.26 -13.16 0.54
CA GLY A 171 13.62 -11.78 0.81
C GLY A 171 14.73 -11.25 -0.06
N SER A 172 15.06 -9.99 0.15
CA SER A 172 16.11 -9.31 -0.60
C SER A 172 17.51 -9.82 -0.26
N PHE A 173 17.69 -10.50 0.87
CA PHE A 173 18.97 -11.10 1.28
C PHE A 173 19.53 -12.13 0.30
N ASN A 174 18.71 -12.64 -0.63
CA ASN A 174 19.13 -13.49 -1.76
C ASN A 174 18.69 -12.93 -3.12
N GLY A 175 18.30 -11.65 -3.18
CA GLY A 175 17.76 -10.98 -4.36
C GLY A 175 16.41 -11.55 -4.82
N TRP A 176 15.60 -12.06 -3.89
CA TRP A 176 14.30 -12.72 -4.17
C TRP A 176 14.40 -13.94 -5.10
N ARG A 177 15.56 -14.63 -5.13
CA ARG A 177 15.84 -15.71 -6.09
C ARG A 177 15.37 -17.09 -5.62
N SER A 178 15.25 -17.29 -4.31
CA SER A 178 14.81 -18.56 -3.73
C SER A 178 13.96 -18.36 -2.48
N THR A 179 13.14 -19.37 -2.18
CA THR A 179 12.28 -19.45 -1.00
C THR A 179 12.78 -20.57 -0.10
N GLU A 180 13.27 -20.22 1.07
CA GLU A 180 13.98 -21.13 1.96
C GLU A 180 13.12 -21.58 3.12
N ARG A 181 13.29 -22.81 3.60
CA ARG A 181 12.43 -23.35 4.66
C ARG A 181 12.77 -22.71 6.01
N MET A 182 11.73 -22.35 6.77
CA MET A 182 11.86 -21.99 8.18
C MET A 182 11.80 -23.25 9.05
N HIS A 183 12.62 -23.31 10.09
CA HIS A 183 12.76 -24.44 10.98
C HIS A 183 12.13 -24.13 12.35
N TYR A 184 11.28 -25.02 12.85
CA TYR A 184 10.70 -24.84 14.18
C TYR A 184 11.78 -24.98 15.25
N LEU A 185 11.91 -23.98 16.12
CA LEU A 185 12.81 -23.98 17.27
C LEU A 185 11.97 -23.93 18.55
N GLU A 186 12.01 -25.02 19.31
CA GLU A 186 11.22 -25.18 20.54
C GLU A 186 11.58 -24.13 21.59
N ASP A 187 12.87 -23.79 21.73
CA ASP A 187 13.35 -22.77 22.67
C ASP A 187 12.93 -21.34 22.29
N LYS A 188 12.53 -21.11 21.04
CA LYS A 188 12.01 -19.83 20.54
C LYS A 188 10.49 -19.82 20.38
N GLY A 189 9.83 -20.97 20.57
CA GLY A 189 8.38 -21.11 20.43
C GLY A 189 7.87 -20.74 19.03
N GLY A 190 8.64 -21.01 17.97
CA GLY A 190 8.26 -20.58 16.62
C GLY A 190 9.16 -21.09 15.50
N HIS A 191 8.76 -20.81 14.26
CA HIS A 191 9.53 -21.09 13.06
C HIS A 191 10.59 -20.02 12.84
N ALA A 192 11.84 -20.42 12.73
CA ALA A 192 12.98 -19.54 12.57
C ALA A 192 13.66 -19.69 11.21
N PHE A 193 14.21 -18.58 10.72
CA PHE A 193 15.07 -18.53 9.54
C PHE A 193 16.17 -17.51 9.78
N ALA A 194 17.39 -17.76 9.28
CA ALA A 194 18.50 -16.87 9.50
C ALA A 194 19.32 -16.63 8.21
N PHE A 195 19.86 -15.42 8.10
CA PHE A 195 20.70 -15.00 6.99
C PHE A 195 21.73 -13.97 7.44
N ALA A 196 22.80 -13.80 6.66
CA ALA A 196 23.82 -12.78 6.91
C ALA A 196 23.43 -11.45 6.26
N MET A 197 23.52 -10.35 7.02
CA MET A 197 23.19 -9.01 6.55
C MET A 197 24.12 -8.53 5.43
N GLY A 198 23.53 -7.93 4.38
CA GLY A 198 24.24 -7.33 3.25
C GLY A 198 24.97 -6.02 3.58
N ASP A 199 25.54 -5.40 2.54
CA ASP A 199 26.30 -4.13 2.62
C ASP A 199 25.42 -2.91 2.93
N THR A 200 24.12 -2.97 2.65
CA THR A 200 23.13 -1.93 2.99
C THR A 200 22.68 -2.00 4.45
N LEU A 201 22.90 -3.13 5.14
CA LEU A 201 22.33 -3.45 6.45
C LEU A 201 20.80 -3.28 6.51
N MET A 202 20.14 -3.40 5.36
CA MET A 202 18.70 -3.36 5.21
C MET A 202 18.23 -4.52 4.35
N GLU A 203 17.27 -5.29 4.85
CA GLU A 203 16.66 -6.37 4.07
C GLU A 203 15.14 -6.36 4.20
N GLN A 204 14.47 -6.80 3.15
CA GLN A 204 13.04 -7.01 3.11
C GLN A 204 12.76 -8.50 3.04
N PHE A 205 11.68 -8.96 3.66
CA PHE A 205 11.26 -10.34 3.53
C PHE A 205 9.75 -10.50 3.63
N ARG A 206 9.28 -11.67 3.20
CA ARG A 206 7.93 -12.19 3.46
C ARG A 206 8.04 -13.65 3.88
N ILE A 207 7.00 -14.13 4.55
CA ILE A 207 6.90 -15.53 4.96
C ILE A 207 5.77 -16.16 4.15
N VAL A 208 6.06 -17.29 3.51
CA VAL A 208 5.13 -18.02 2.66
C VAL A 208 4.71 -19.30 3.34
N CYS A 209 3.41 -19.54 3.40
CA CYS A 209 2.85 -20.79 3.89
C CYS A 209 2.79 -21.81 2.75
N ASN A 210 3.34 -23.00 2.96
CA ASN A 210 3.29 -24.15 2.04
C ASN A 210 3.76 -23.87 0.60
N ARG A 211 4.54 -22.79 0.38
CA ARG A 211 5.00 -22.31 -0.93
C ARG A 211 3.87 -21.86 -1.88
N PHE A 212 2.71 -21.50 -1.34
CA PHE A 212 1.65 -20.89 -2.12
C PHE A 212 1.83 -19.38 -2.20
N ASP A 213 1.90 -18.84 -3.41
CA ASP A 213 2.17 -17.42 -3.68
C ASP A 213 1.07 -16.47 -3.14
N ASP A 214 -0.11 -17.01 -2.86
CA ASP A 214 -1.28 -16.34 -2.29
C ASP A 214 -1.49 -16.66 -0.80
N ALA A 215 -0.59 -17.42 -0.16
CA ALA A 215 -0.64 -17.72 1.27
C ALA A 215 0.54 -17.07 2.02
N ILE A 216 0.58 -15.75 2.01
CA ILE A 216 1.69 -14.96 2.57
C ILE A 216 1.32 -14.46 3.97
N VAL A 217 2.26 -14.53 4.91
CA VAL A 217 2.22 -13.81 6.18
C VAL A 217 2.93 -12.47 5.98
N PHE A 218 2.20 -11.37 6.17
CA PHE A 218 2.65 -10.02 5.84
C PHE A 218 2.25 -9.01 6.94
N PRO A 219 2.97 -7.88 7.06
CA PRO A 219 2.61 -6.84 8.03
C PRO A 219 1.35 -6.08 7.63
N ALA A 220 0.61 -5.52 8.59
CA ALA A 220 -0.56 -4.66 8.31
C ALA A 220 -0.22 -3.32 7.63
N ALA A 221 1.06 -2.96 7.54
CA ALA A 221 1.54 -1.76 6.86
C ALA A 221 2.69 -2.11 5.91
N LYS A 222 2.89 -1.30 4.87
CA LYS A 222 4.02 -1.47 3.94
C LYS A 222 5.34 -1.24 4.69
N MET A 223 6.33 -2.10 4.44
CA MET A 223 7.71 -1.94 4.92
C MET A 223 7.79 -1.78 6.45
N ALA A 224 6.97 -2.54 7.17
CA ALA A 224 6.86 -2.39 8.60
C ALA A 224 7.97 -3.10 9.36
N ASP A 225 8.26 -2.61 10.56
CA ASP A 225 9.13 -3.29 11.53
C ASP A 225 8.35 -4.36 12.32
N GLN A 226 9.02 -5.01 13.27
CA GLN A 226 8.48 -6.12 14.06
C GLN A 226 7.35 -5.73 15.04
N GLU A 227 7.04 -4.43 15.19
CA GLU A 227 5.91 -3.97 16.02
C GLU A 227 4.60 -3.95 15.24
N ALA A 228 4.63 -4.20 13.93
CA ALA A 228 3.41 -4.24 13.14
C ALA A 228 2.56 -5.48 13.40
N LEU A 229 1.24 -5.28 13.33
CA LEU A 229 0.29 -6.38 13.35
C LEU A 229 0.58 -7.35 12.19
N VAL A 230 0.67 -8.62 12.51
CA VAL A 230 0.91 -9.71 11.54
C VAL A 230 -0.43 -10.14 10.95
N LEU A 231 -0.54 -10.08 9.63
CA LEU A 231 -1.70 -10.53 8.85
C LEU A 231 -1.36 -11.78 8.04
N GLY A 232 -2.40 -12.46 7.55
CA GLY A 232 -2.27 -13.69 6.78
C GLY A 232 -1.98 -14.92 7.64
N PRO A 233 -1.75 -16.11 7.06
CA PRO A 233 -1.47 -16.34 5.63
C PRO A 233 -2.60 -15.87 4.71
N GLY A 234 -2.30 -15.22 3.59
CA GLY A 234 -3.29 -14.77 2.59
C GLY A 234 -2.66 -13.91 1.49
N GLU A 235 -3.49 -13.36 0.59
CA GLU A 235 -3.00 -12.56 -0.53
C GLU A 235 -2.45 -11.22 -0.03
N ALA A 236 -1.11 -11.08 -0.04
CA ALA A 236 -0.43 -9.86 0.39
C ALA A 236 -0.52 -8.77 -0.69
N PRO A 237 -1.00 -7.55 -0.37
CA PRO A 237 -0.97 -6.46 -1.34
C PRO A 237 0.47 -6.09 -1.73
N ALA A 238 0.63 -5.52 -2.93
CA ALA A 238 1.94 -5.15 -3.44
C ALA A 238 2.71 -4.20 -2.49
N GLY A 239 3.93 -4.60 -2.11
CA GLY A 239 4.81 -3.84 -1.21
C GLY A 239 4.59 -4.07 0.29
N TYR A 240 3.68 -4.96 0.68
CA TYR A 240 3.47 -5.34 2.08
C TYR A 240 4.50 -6.41 2.48
N ARG A 241 5.68 -5.93 2.86
CA ARG A 241 6.84 -6.73 3.25
C ARG A 241 7.36 -6.23 4.58
N TRP A 242 7.99 -7.12 5.36
CA TRP A 242 8.74 -6.73 6.53
C TRP A 242 10.02 -6.00 6.11
N LEU A 243 10.40 -4.96 6.83
CA LEU A 243 11.64 -4.22 6.62
C LEU A 243 12.54 -4.36 7.85
N VAL A 244 13.65 -5.06 7.67
CA VAL A 244 14.77 -5.10 8.62
C VAL A 244 15.70 -3.94 8.31
N ASP A 245 15.93 -3.08 9.30
CA ASP A 245 16.92 -2.00 9.22
C ASP A 245 17.81 -2.03 10.47
N VAL A 246 19.04 -2.52 10.30
CA VAL A 246 20.01 -2.71 11.40
C VAL A 246 21.26 -1.85 11.22
N ARG A 247 21.17 -0.79 10.41
CA ARG A 247 22.28 0.13 10.11
C ARG A 247 22.93 0.77 11.35
N ASP A 248 22.16 0.94 12.43
CA ASP A 248 22.64 1.56 13.67
C ASP A 248 23.03 0.54 14.74
N THR A 249 22.74 -0.75 14.54
CA THR A 249 22.86 -1.80 15.55
C THR A 249 23.77 -2.96 15.13
N ALA A 250 24.11 -3.08 13.84
CA ALA A 250 24.88 -4.19 13.30
C ALA A 250 25.96 -3.74 12.31
N ARG A 251 26.75 -4.72 11.85
CA ARG A 251 27.77 -4.58 10.80
C ARG A 251 27.54 -5.59 9.70
N GLN A 252 28.17 -5.38 8.55
CA GLN A 252 28.01 -6.28 7.42
C GLN A 252 28.40 -7.72 7.79
N GLY A 253 27.57 -8.68 7.39
CA GLY A 253 27.76 -10.09 7.72
C GLY A 253 27.30 -10.51 9.12
N ALA A 254 26.75 -9.60 9.93
CA ALA A 254 26.02 -9.98 11.14
C ALA A 254 24.87 -10.93 10.77
N VAL A 255 24.65 -11.97 11.58
CA VAL A 255 23.59 -12.95 11.34
C VAL A 255 22.31 -12.46 11.98
N LEU A 256 21.27 -12.31 11.18
CA LEU A 256 19.92 -12.01 11.64
C LEU A 256 19.10 -13.29 11.66
N MET A 257 18.30 -13.48 12.71
CA MET A 257 17.35 -14.57 12.82
C MET A 257 15.93 -14.00 12.90
N ILE A 258 15.10 -14.34 11.93
CA ILE A 258 13.66 -14.08 11.90
C ILE A 258 12.96 -15.22 12.65
N ILE A 259 11.97 -14.90 13.47
CA ILE A 259 11.12 -15.84 14.20
C ILE A 259 9.66 -15.50 13.89
N PHE A 260 8.91 -16.51 13.44
CA PHE A 260 7.46 -16.45 13.32
C PHE A 260 6.82 -17.33 14.40
N SER A 261 6.04 -16.72 15.28
CA SER A 261 5.43 -17.37 16.43
C SER A 261 3.95 -17.00 16.57
N TYR A 262 3.26 -17.76 17.41
CA TYR A 262 1.85 -17.58 17.73
C TYR A 262 1.69 -17.63 19.25
N ASP A 263 1.08 -16.59 19.80
CA ASP A 263 0.75 -16.50 21.21
C ASP A 263 -0.66 -17.05 21.43
N ALA A 264 -0.75 -18.25 21.99
CA ALA A 264 -2.02 -18.92 22.24
C ALA A 264 -2.91 -18.19 23.26
N ALA A 265 -2.34 -17.41 24.18
CA ALA A 265 -3.12 -16.69 25.19
C ALA A 265 -3.82 -15.46 24.59
N THR A 266 -3.12 -14.70 23.76
CA THR A 266 -3.68 -13.51 23.08
C THR A 266 -4.29 -13.83 21.72
N LYS A 267 -4.10 -15.05 21.21
CA LYS A 267 -4.44 -15.50 19.86
C LYS A 267 -3.81 -14.64 18.76
N GLN A 268 -2.60 -14.12 19.02
CA GLN A 268 -1.91 -13.21 18.11
C GLN A 268 -0.66 -13.86 17.49
N LYS A 269 -0.49 -13.63 16.18
CA LYS A 269 0.72 -13.95 15.45
C LYS A 269 1.78 -12.87 15.73
N ARG A 270 3.06 -13.27 15.81
CA ARG A 270 4.20 -12.35 15.92
C ARG A 270 5.28 -12.72 14.93
N VAL A 271 5.88 -11.71 14.32
CA VAL A 271 7.10 -11.82 13.51
C VAL A 271 8.13 -10.92 14.15
N THR A 272 9.19 -11.51 14.68
CA THR A 272 10.29 -10.78 15.33
C THR A 272 11.61 -11.15 14.69
N TRP A 273 12.64 -10.33 14.93
CA TRP A 273 13.99 -10.68 14.53
C TRP A 273 15.03 -10.16 15.50
N GLU A 274 16.16 -10.87 15.57
CA GLU A 274 17.28 -10.49 16.41
C GLU A 274 18.62 -10.71 15.69
N ILE A 275 19.62 -9.91 16.04
CA ILE A 275 21.01 -10.21 15.70
C ILE A 275 21.44 -11.39 16.57
N SER A 276 21.62 -12.55 15.94
CA SER A 276 21.81 -13.81 16.63
C SER A 276 23.28 -14.21 16.68
N GLN A 277 23.70 -14.71 17.85
CA GLN A 277 24.98 -15.39 18.03
C GLN A 277 24.82 -16.91 18.07
N ASP A 278 23.59 -17.43 17.89
CA ASP A 278 23.28 -18.85 17.90
C ASP A 278 24.00 -19.58 16.75
N GLU A 279 24.69 -20.67 17.07
CA GLU A 279 25.39 -21.50 16.09
C GLU A 279 24.44 -22.10 15.03
N ARG A 280 23.17 -22.37 15.39
CA ARG A 280 22.13 -22.82 14.46
C ARG A 280 21.80 -21.72 13.44
N ALA A 281 21.70 -20.48 13.90
CA ALA A 281 21.44 -19.35 13.02
C ALA A 281 22.62 -19.08 12.08
N LYS A 282 23.86 -19.20 12.59
CA LYS A 282 25.08 -19.10 11.76
C LYS A 282 25.12 -20.19 10.69
N ALA A 283 24.85 -21.45 11.05
CA ALA A 283 24.82 -22.55 10.10
C ALA A 283 23.76 -22.37 9.00
N LEU A 284 22.56 -21.89 9.37
CA LEU A 284 21.52 -21.55 8.40
C LEU A 284 21.97 -20.42 7.46
N ALA A 285 22.53 -19.34 8.01
CA ALA A 285 23.02 -18.22 7.22
C ALA A 285 24.18 -18.60 6.28
N ASP A 286 25.09 -19.46 6.74
CA ASP A 286 26.20 -19.97 5.93
C ASP A 286 25.70 -20.88 4.79
N SER A 287 24.66 -21.68 5.03
CA SER A 287 24.07 -22.56 4.01
C SER A 287 23.44 -21.80 2.84
N LEU A 288 22.86 -20.62 3.12
CA LEU A 288 22.30 -19.73 2.10
C LEU A 288 23.39 -19.04 1.27
N GLY A 289 24.55 -18.82 1.88
CA GLY A 289 25.64 -18.06 1.31
C GLY A 289 25.38 -16.55 1.31
N ARG A 290 26.38 -15.79 0.85
CA ARG A 290 26.30 -14.33 0.78
C ARG A 290 25.88 -13.88 -0.60
N HIS A 291 24.73 -13.21 -0.67
CA HIS A 291 24.31 -12.55 -1.90
C HIS A 291 25.09 -11.24 -2.11
N LYS A 292 25.46 -10.98 -3.35
CA LYS A 292 26.03 -9.69 -3.76
C LYS A 292 24.98 -8.99 -4.61
N HIS A 293 24.45 -7.91 -4.06
CA HIS A 293 23.43 -7.14 -4.75
C HIS A 293 23.96 -6.55 -6.05
N GLU A 294 23.07 -6.47 -7.03
CA GLU A 294 23.26 -5.75 -8.27
C GLU A 294 22.50 -4.42 -8.18
N TYR A 295 23.11 -3.35 -8.69
CA TYR A 295 22.49 -2.03 -8.72
C TYR A 295 22.21 -1.62 -10.16
N GLN A 296 21.02 -1.10 -10.37
CA GLN A 296 20.58 -0.54 -11.64
C GLN A 296 20.31 0.94 -11.45
N VAL A 297 20.64 1.72 -12.47
CA VAL A 297 20.19 3.12 -12.57
C VAL A 297 18.95 3.18 -13.45
N VAL A 298 18.03 4.06 -13.08
CA VAL A 298 16.80 4.35 -13.80
C VAL A 298 16.76 5.84 -14.04
N GLY A 299 16.67 6.29 -15.29
CA GLY A 299 16.68 7.71 -15.60
C GLY A 299 15.97 8.12 -16.88
N SER A 300 15.77 9.42 -17.06
CA SER A 300 14.95 9.99 -18.14
C SER A 300 15.53 9.74 -19.55
N TRP A 301 16.84 9.64 -19.69
CA TRP A 301 17.55 9.48 -20.97
C TRP A 301 17.18 8.23 -21.76
N ASN A 302 16.57 7.23 -21.11
CA ASN A 302 16.11 6.00 -21.73
C ASN A 302 14.67 5.64 -21.36
N ASN A 303 13.84 6.65 -21.06
CA ASN A 303 12.46 6.46 -20.63
C ASN A 303 12.34 5.56 -19.38
N PHE A 304 13.22 5.83 -18.40
CA PHE A 304 13.24 5.17 -17.09
C PHE A 304 13.35 3.64 -17.16
N GLN A 305 14.00 3.11 -18.19
CA GLN A 305 14.30 1.68 -18.25
C GLN A 305 15.51 1.36 -17.36
N PRO A 306 15.45 0.34 -16.48
CA PRO A 306 16.57 -0.01 -15.63
C PRO A 306 17.82 -0.43 -16.42
N GLN A 307 18.98 0.13 -16.07
CA GLN A 307 20.28 -0.22 -16.65
C GLN A 307 21.25 -0.64 -15.56
N VAL A 308 21.86 -1.82 -15.71
CA VAL A 308 22.82 -2.37 -14.74
C VAL A 308 24.06 -1.48 -14.65
N MET A 309 24.46 -1.15 -13.43
CA MET A 309 25.69 -0.42 -13.15
C MET A 309 26.90 -1.37 -13.13
N ARG A 310 28.05 -0.88 -13.58
CA ARG A 310 29.30 -1.65 -13.55
C ARG A 310 29.93 -1.55 -12.16
N ARG A 311 30.17 -2.68 -11.50
CA ARG A 311 30.91 -2.69 -10.23
C ARG A 311 32.35 -2.19 -10.44
N SER A 312 32.80 -1.25 -9.60
CA SER A 312 34.15 -0.71 -9.68
C SER A 312 35.18 -1.76 -9.25
N THR A 313 36.28 -1.87 -10.00
CA THR A 313 37.44 -2.70 -9.63
C THR A 313 38.40 -1.98 -8.69
N LYS A 314 38.32 -0.65 -8.62
CA LYS A 314 39.25 0.20 -7.86
C LYS A 314 38.75 0.47 -6.44
N LYS A 315 37.43 0.56 -6.28
CA LYS A 315 36.79 0.99 -5.03
C LYS A 315 35.75 -0.04 -4.58
N PRO A 316 36.01 -0.80 -3.50
CA PRO A 316 35.07 -1.78 -2.97
C PRO A 316 33.71 -1.15 -2.65
N GLY A 317 32.63 -1.83 -3.02
CA GLY A 317 31.25 -1.37 -2.80
C GLY A 317 30.80 -0.23 -3.72
N ALA A 318 31.64 0.21 -4.67
CA ALA A 318 31.28 1.23 -5.65
C ALA A 318 30.75 0.62 -6.96
N TYR A 319 29.79 1.29 -7.56
CA TYR A 319 29.15 0.97 -8.82
C TYR A 319 29.15 2.22 -9.70
N GLU A 320 29.54 2.07 -10.95
CA GLU A 320 29.77 3.17 -11.89
C GLU A 320 28.81 3.05 -13.07
N PHE A 321 28.29 4.19 -13.52
CA PHE A 321 27.48 4.29 -14.72
C PHE A 321 27.75 5.62 -15.43
N GLU A 322 27.66 5.65 -16.75
CA GLU A 322 27.84 6.87 -17.54
C GLU A 322 26.69 7.03 -18.52
N PHE A 323 26.21 8.25 -18.66
CA PHE A 323 25.22 8.64 -19.66
C PHE A 323 25.51 10.04 -20.21
N ARG A 324 24.80 10.45 -21.25
CA ARG A 324 24.91 11.79 -21.83
C ARG A 324 23.62 12.57 -21.63
N ILE A 325 23.75 13.86 -21.32
CA ILE A 325 22.60 14.77 -21.23
C ILE A 325 21.91 14.88 -22.60
N GLY A 326 20.59 14.69 -22.63
CA GLY A 326 19.78 14.83 -23.83
C GLY A 326 19.55 16.28 -24.28
N LEU A 327 18.69 16.46 -25.29
CA LEU A 327 18.45 17.76 -25.93
C LEU A 327 17.86 18.84 -25.01
N TYR A 328 17.23 18.43 -23.89
CA TYR A 328 16.60 19.34 -22.95
C TYR A 328 17.57 19.89 -21.89
N GLY A 329 18.83 19.45 -21.89
CA GLY A 329 19.86 19.93 -20.95
C GLY A 329 19.64 19.49 -19.50
N HIS A 330 18.65 18.61 -19.25
CA HIS A 330 18.23 18.17 -17.93
C HIS A 330 17.86 16.70 -17.97
N GLU A 331 18.39 15.93 -17.02
CA GLU A 331 18.13 14.51 -16.85
C GLU A 331 17.88 14.17 -15.38
N GLU A 332 17.05 13.17 -15.15
CA GLU A 332 16.62 12.72 -13.83
C GLU A 332 17.00 11.26 -13.62
N PHE A 333 17.40 10.90 -12.40
CA PHE A 333 17.72 9.50 -12.09
C PHE A 333 17.50 9.10 -10.63
N ARG A 334 17.42 7.79 -10.43
CA ARG A 334 17.49 7.09 -9.14
C ARG A 334 18.09 5.70 -9.34
N PHE A 335 18.36 4.99 -8.25
CA PHE A 335 18.86 3.61 -8.33
C PHE A 335 17.86 2.61 -7.80
N MET A 336 18.05 1.35 -8.20
CA MET A 336 17.26 0.20 -7.79
C MET A 336 18.20 -0.95 -7.42
N ARG A 337 17.93 -1.62 -6.30
CA ARG A 337 18.65 -2.82 -5.88
C ARG A 337 17.95 -4.05 -6.45
N ASP A 338 18.72 -4.93 -7.10
CA ASP A 338 18.29 -6.21 -7.68
C ASP A 338 17.07 -6.13 -8.63
N GLY A 339 16.84 -4.97 -9.24
CA GLY A 339 15.66 -4.74 -10.09
C GLY A 339 14.33 -4.70 -9.34
N ASP A 340 14.35 -4.55 -8.02
CA ASP A 340 13.16 -4.44 -7.18
C ASP A 340 12.73 -2.98 -6.99
N LYS A 341 11.56 -2.62 -7.54
CA LYS A 341 10.96 -1.28 -7.42
C LYS A 341 10.59 -0.87 -5.99
N PHE A 342 10.57 -1.81 -5.04
CA PHE A 342 10.40 -1.55 -3.62
C PHE A 342 11.74 -1.37 -2.88
N GLN A 343 12.86 -1.38 -3.61
CA GLN A 343 14.22 -1.20 -3.10
C GLN A 343 14.96 -0.13 -3.89
N THR A 344 14.40 1.06 -3.84
CA THR A 344 14.93 2.22 -4.55
C THR A 344 15.82 3.06 -3.65
N ILE A 345 16.91 3.57 -4.22
CA ILE A 345 17.81 4.54 -3.58
C ILE A 345 17.62 5.88 -4.30
N TYR A 346 17.28 6.92 -3.54
CA TYR A 346 16.73 8.17 -4.06
C TYR A 346 17.10 9.36 -3.16
N PRO A 347 16.95 10.62 -3.61
CA PRO A 347 17.19 11.78 -2.75
C PRO A 347 16.02 12.04 -1.80
N ALA A 348 16.28 12.55 -0.60
CA ALA A 348 15.22 12.92 0.35
C ALA A 348 14.25 13.97 -0.22
N LYS A 349 14.72 14.86 -1.10
CA LYS A 349 13.93 15.91 -1.75
C LYS A 349 13.99 15.77 -3.27
N ASN A 350 12.84 15.82 -3.93
CA ASN A 350 12.77 15.69 -5.38
C ASN A 350 13.48 16.85 -6.10
N ARG A 351 14.19 16.55 -7.19
CA ARG A 351 14.82 17.51 -8.10
C ARG A 351 15.76 18.53 -7.42
N SER A 352 16.28 18.21 -6.25
CA SER A 352 17.18 19.13 -5.58
C SER A 352 18.53 19.19 -6.29
N LEU A 353 19.02 20.42 -6.46
CA LEU A 353 20.36 20.69 -7.01
C LEU A 353 21.40 20.91 -5.92
N THR A 354 20.99 20.98 -4.66
CA THR A 354 21.83 21.28 -3.50
C THR A 354 22.50 20.03 -2.95
N ARG A 355 23.73 20.16 -2.45
CA ARG A 355 24.56 19.03 -1.97
C ARG A 355 24.16 18.49 -0.60
N ASP A 356 23.32 19.21 0.13
CA ASP A 356 22.88 18.88 1.48
C ASP A 356 21.71 17.90 1.52
N VAL A 357 21.18 17.50 0.36
CA VAL A 357 20.07 16.54 0.29
C VAL A 357 20.56 15.13 0.62
N PRO A 358 20.02 14.50 1.68
CA PRO A 358 20.42 13.16 2.06
C PRO A 358 20.01 12.10 1.04
N VAL A 359 20.79 11.03 0.99
CA VAL A 359 20.41 9.78 0.31
C VAL A 359 19.42 8.98 1.18
N ARG A 360 18.43 8.36 0.55
CA ARG A 360 17.40 7.50 1.15
C ARG A 360 17.38 6.11 0.51
N GLY A 361 16.67 5.18 1.14
CA GLY A 361 16.57 3.79 0.72
C GLY A 361 17.74 2.88 1.17
N PRO A 362 17.81 1.65 0.62
CA PRO A 362 16.88 1.08 -0.35
C PRO A 362 15.50 0.75 0.26
N ASP A 363 14.46 1.43 -0.20
CA ASP A 363 13.07 1.20 0.25
C ASP A 363 12.06 1.63 -0.83
N HIS A 364 10.76 1.59 -0.51
CA HIS A 364 9.67 1.88 -1.46
C HIS A 364 9.24 3.35 -1.47
N PHE A 365 9.80 4.18 -0.59
CA PHE A 365 9.31 5.53 -0.35
C PHE A 365 9.87 6.57 -1.33
N ALA A 366 10.49 6.13 -2.44
CA ALA A 366 10.99 7.04 -3.47
C ALA A 366 9.88 7.88 -4.11
N GLY A 367 8.70 7.31 -4.38
CA GLY A 367 7.63 8.02 -5.09
C GLY A 367 8.15 8.65 -6.40
N GLU A 368 8.01 9.97 -6.52
CA GLU A 368 8.52 10.78 -7.64
C GLU A 368 9.88 11.43 -7.38
N LYS A 369 10.63 11.01 -6.36
CA LYS A 369 11.92 11.62 -6.00
C LYS A 369 13.05 11.11 -6.89
N TYR A 370 13.67 12.03 -7.63
CA TYR A 370 14.82 11.81 -8.48
C TYR A 370 15.91 12.85 -8.21
N TRP A 371 17.17 12.45 -8.37
CA TRP A 371 18.26 13.41 -8.51
C TRP A 371 18.18 14.09 -9.87
N SER A 372 18.65 15.33 -9.94
CA SER A 372 18.66 16.14 -11.15
C SER A 372 20.09 16.42 -11.60
N CYS A 373 20.39 16.09 -12.86
CA CYS A 373 21.63 16.43 -13.55
C CYS A 373 21.34 17.44 -14.66
N ILE A 374 22.10 18.53 -14.67
CA ILE A 374 21.95 19.61 -15.67
C ILE A 374 23.29 19.77 -16.38
N GLY A 375 23.25 19.94 -17.70
CA GLY A 375 24.45 20.16 -18.52
C GLY A 375 24.11 20.55 -19.95
N GLU A 376 25.15 20.81 -20.75
CA GLU A 376 24.98 21.02 -22.18
C GLU A 376 24.58 19.70 -22.86
N THR A 377 23.88 19.78 -23.99
CA THR A 377 23.52 18.61 -24.81
C THR A 377 24.77 17.79 -25.14
N GLY A 378 24.75 16.50 -24.78
CA GLY A 378 25.85 15.58 -25.01
C GLY A 378 26.93 15.58 -23.93
N ASP A 379 26.85 16.45 -22.91
CA ASP A 379 27.75 16.44 -21.74
C ASP A 379 27.71 15.07 -21.07
N LEU A 380 28.90 14.54 -20.74
CA LEU A 380 29.05 13.21 -20.17
C LEU A 380 28.88 13.30 -18.65
N VAL A 381 27.87 12.62 -18.12
CA VAL A 381 27.64 12.49 -16.69
C VAL A 381 28.17 11.15 -16.21
N ARG A 382 29.03 11.18 -15.19
CA ARG A 382 29.47 10.00 -14.45
C ARG A 382 28.71 9.89 -13.15
N LEU A 383 28.13 8.73 -12.93
CA LEU A 383 27.47 8.36 -11.68
C LEU A 383 28.32 7.33 -10.94
N GLU A 384 28.53 7.55 -9.65
CA GLU A 384 29.07 6.55 -8.74
C GLU A 384 28.08 6.34 -7.58
N LEU A 385 27.66 5.10 -7.36
CA LEU A 385 26.94 4.67 -6.17
C LEU A 385 27.90 3.84 -5.31
N GLN A 386 28.18 4.28 -4.09
CA GLN A 386 28.95 3.51 -3.13
C GLN A 386 28.06 3.06 -1.97
N VAL A 387 28.06 1.76 -1.69
CA VAL A 387 27.37 1.15 -0.55
C VAL A 387 28.38 0.40 0.30
N ALA A 388 28.49 0.76 1.57
CA ALA A 388 29.39 0.09 2.51
C ALA A 388 28.90 0.28 3.96
N GLU A 389 28.81 -0.81 4.72
CA GLU A 389 28.43 -0.80 6.14
C GLU A 389 27.14 0.00 6.44
N GLY A 390 26.17 -0.04 5.53
CA GLY A 390 24.91 0.68 5.63
C GLY A 390 24.96 2.15 5.21
N ASP A 391 26.15 2.69 4.93
CA ASP A 391 26.29 4.03 4.36
C ASP A 391 26.19 3.97 2.84
N ILE A 392 25.40 4.89 2.29
CA ILE A 392 25.18 5.04 0.87
C ILE A 392 25.67 6.43 0.46
N THR A 393 26.58 6.47 -0.50
CA THR A 393 27.08 7.70 -1.10
C THR A 393 26.76 7.69 -2.59
N VAL A 394 26.17 8.76 -3.09
CA VAL A 394 25.91 8.98 -4.51
C VAL A 394 26.77 10.14 -4.96
N THR A 395 27.53 9.94 -6.04
CA THR A 395 28.34 10.98 -6.65
C THR A 395 27.92 11.18 -8.10
N THR A 396 27.74 12.44 -8.48
CA THR A 396 27.46 12.85 -9.86
C THR A 396 28.58 13.78 -10.30
N GLU A 397 29.16 13.54 -11.47
CA GLU A 397 30.20 14.39 -12.03
C GLU A 397 29.94 14.67 -13.50
N ASN A 398 29.94 15.95 -13.86
CA ASN A 398 29.90 16.40 -15.25
C ASN A 398 30.61 17.74 -15.41
N SER A 399 30.82 18.19 -16.64
CA SER A 399 31.55 19.43 -16.91
C SER A 399 30.79 20.67 -16.40
N ALA A 400 29.46 20.67 -16.46
CA ALA A 400 28.64 21.81 -16.09
C ALA A 400 28.45 21.99 -14.56
N GLN A 401 28.31 20.92 -13.77
CA GLN A 401 28.04 21.00 -12.33
C GLN A 401 29.23 20.59 -11.46
N GLY A 402 30.32 20.13 -12.07
CA GLY A 402 31.44 19.52 -11.38
C GLY A 402 31.03 18.24 -10.63
N SER A 403 31.85 17.83 -9.66
CA SER A 403 31.53 16.70 -8.79
C SER A 403 30.60 17.12 -7.65
N LYS A 404 29.48 16.43 -7.45
CA LYS A 404 28.58 16.56 -6.30
C LYS A 404 28.49 15.21 -5.59
N VAL A 405 28.51 15.25 -4.26
CA VAL A 405 28.47 14.06 -3.40
C VAL A 405 27.30 14.19 -2.43
N PHE A 406 26.43 13.19 -2.42
CA PHE A 406 25.28 13.06 -1.54
C PHE A 406 25.51 11.86 -0.62
N LYS A 407 25.12 11.96 0.65
CA LYS A 407 25.36 10.91 1.65
C LYS A 407 24.07 10.54 2.39
N SER A 408 23.93 9.27 2.75
CA SER A 408 22.91 8.84 3.71
C SER A 408 23.22 9.38 5.11
N LEU A 409 22.17 9.54 5.92
CA LEU A 409 22.29 9.93 7.32
C LEU A 409 22.00 8.74 8.24
N ARG A 410 22.66 8.72 9.41
CA ARG A 410 22.51 7.68 10.44
C ARG A 410 21.68 8.16 11.64
N GLY A 411 21.21 7.20 12.45
CA GLY A 411 20.49 7.47 13.70
C GLY A 411 19.26 8.36 13.55
N SER A 412 19.03 9.21 14.54
CA SER A 412 17.87 10.11 14.63
C SER A 412 17.78 11.16 13.52
N PHE A 413 18.87 11.39 12.76
CA PHE A 413 18.91 12.30 11.61
C PHE A 413 18.55 11.61 10.30
N ARG A 414 18.31 10.29 10.31
CA ARG A 414 17.95 9.52 9.10
C ARG A 414 16.64 10.00 8.48
N ARG A 415 15.68 10.47 9.26
CA ARG A 415 14.42 11.05 8.77
C ARG A 415 14.25 12.43 9.39
N ARG A 416 13.77 13.38 8.59
CA ARG A 416 13.36 14.69 9.08
C ARG A 416 11.84 14.74 9.07
N TYR A 417 11.27 15.27 10.13
CA TYR A 417 9.83 15.38 10.30
C TYR A 417 9.43 16.83 10.16
N PHE A 418 8.34 17.08 9.45
CA PHE A 418 7.83 18.42 9.20
C PHE A 418 6.36 18.45 9.54
N VAL A 419 5.90 19.52 10.15
CA VAL A 419 4.47 19.81 10.24
C VAL A 419 4.03 20.45 8.92
N TYR A 420 3.06 19.80 8.28
CA TYR A 420 2.38 20.24 7.06
C TYR A 420 1.00 20.75 7.46
N SER A 421 0.77 22.07 7.35
CA SER A 421 -0.33 22.68 8.09
C SER A 421 -1.01 23.86 7.42
N GLN A 422 -2.28 24.06 7.75
CA GLN A 422 -3.11 25.15 7.25
C GLN A 422 -2.57 26.54 7.60
N TRP A 423 -1.98 26.72 8.80
CA TRP A 423 -1.45 28.03 9.23
C TRP A 423 -0.18 28.48 8.49
N THR A 424 0.42 27.59 7.71
CA THR A 424 1.52 27.93 6.80
C THR A 424 1.08 27.88 5.33
N ASP A 425 -0.23 27.92 5.08
CA ASP A 425 -0.83 27.67 3.76
C ASP A 425 -0.35 26.34 3.17
N TRP A 426 -0.41 25.29 3.99
CA TRP A 426 0.11 23.96 3.67
C TRP A 426 1.61 23.97 3.32
N GLY A 427 2.38 24.77 4.04
CA GLY A 427 3.85 24.77 4.01
C GLY A 427 4.44 23.67 4.91
N PHE A 428 5.75 23.45 4.78
CA PHE A 428 6.49 22.48 5.61
C PHE A 428 7.31 23.19 6.68
N THR A 429 7.00 22.95 7.95
CA THR A 429 7.77 23.50 9.08
C THR A 429 8.57 22.39 9.76
N PRO A 430 9.92 22.48 9.82
CA PRO A 430 10.74 21.40 10.37
C PRO A 430 10.52 21.23 11.87
N MET A 431 10.38 19.98 12.31
CA MET A 431 10.37 19.62 13.73
C MET A 431 11.80 19.41 14.25
N GLY A 432 12.08 19.91 15.45
CA GLY A 432 13.35 19.70 16.14
C GLY A 432 13.34 18.41 16.97
N LEU A 433 14.52 17.82 17.20
CA LEU A 433 14.68 16.76 18.20
C LEU A 433 14.38 17.31 19.61
N ASP A 434 13.79 16.48 20.48
CA ASP A 434 13.48 16.88 21.85
C ASP A 434 14.75 17.39 22.56
N PRO A 435 14.78 18.65 23.02
CA PRO A 435 15.96 19.25 23.62
C PRO A 435 16.37 18.59 24.94
N ARG A 436 15.46 17.81 25.55
CA ARG A 436 15.73 17.02 26.78
C ARG A 436 16.45 15.70 26.50
N GLY A 437 16.75 15.39 25.24
CA GLY A 437 17.54 14.22 24.85
C GLY A 437 16.75 12.92 24.73
N ALA A 438 15.40 12.96 24.74
CA ALA A 438 14.60 11.77 24.47
C ALA A 438 14.79 11.33 23.00
N ALA A 439 15.35 10.13 22.81
CA ALA A 439 15.54 9.57 21.49
C ALA A 439 14.19 9.36 20.79
N ARG A 440 14.12 9.65 19.49
CA ARG A 440 12.94 9.48 18.63
C ARG A 440 11.71 10.33 19.02
N VAL A 441 11.92 11.41 19.78
CA VAL A 441 10.88 12.41 20.08
C VAL A 441 11.20 13.71 19.36
N TYR A 442 10.22 14.26 18.64
CA TYR A 442 10.36 15.48 17.85
C TYR A 442 9.30 16.49 18.25
N ARG A 443 9.65 17.79 18.20
CA ARG A 443 8.80 18.88 18.68
C ARG A 443 8.79 20.05 17.71
N LEU A 444 7.64 20.72 17.64
CA LEU A 444 7.49 22.01 16.98
C LEU A 444 6.61 22.90 17.84
N GLU A 445 7.08 24.12 18.09
CA GLU A 445 6.26 25.17 18.68
C GLU A 445 5.73 26.10 17.59
N PHE A 446 4.45 26.48 17.69
CA PHE A 446 3.85 27.50 16.83
C PHE A 446 2.84 28.33 17.61
N ALA A 447 2.61 29.57 17.16
CA ALA A 447 1.59 30.43 17.71
C ALA A 447 0.26 30.20 16.98
N MET A 448 -0.82 30.01 17.73
CA MET A 448 -2.16 29.82 17.19
C MET A 448 -2.61 31.07 16.41
N PRO A 449 -2.93 30.94 15.11
CA PRO A 449 -3.42 32.04 14.30
C PRO A 449 -4.89 32.37 14.63
N ASP A 450 -5.32 33.56 14.23
CA ASP A 450 -6.73 33.95 14.25
C ASP A 450 -7.52 33.15 13.20
N GLY A 451 -8.75 32.70 13.52
CA GLY A 451 -9.64 32.07 12.53
C GLY A 451 -10.19 30.68 12.85
N GLY A 452 -10.11 30.24 14.12
CA GLY A 452 -10.69 28.98 14.58
C GLY A 452 -9.75 27.77 14.44
N PRO A 453 -10.29 26.54 14.51
CA PRO A 453 -9.50 25.32 14.57
C PRO A 453 -8.55 25.19 13.38
N GLN A 454 -7.32 24.78 13.66
CA GLN A 454 -6.26 24.64 12.66
C GLN A 454 -5.95 23.19 12.35
N SER A 455 -5.80 22.88 11.07
CA SER A 455 -5.52 21.51 10.62
C SER A 455 -4.05 21.27 10.29
N PHE A 456 -3.54 20.09 10.63
CA PHE A 456 -2.20 19.67 10.25
C PHE A 456 -2.01 18.16 10.09
N GLN A 457 -0.89 17.80 9.45
CA GLN A 457 -0.31 16.46 9.39
C GLN A 457 1.19 16.56 9.72
N ILE A 458 1.81 15.43 10.03
CA ILE A 458 3.27 15.36 10.17
C ILE A 458 3.81 14.54 9.01
N VAL A 459 4.67 15.11 8.18
CA VAL A 459 5.23 14.45 6.99
C VAL A 459 6.70 14.14 7.16
N VAL A 460 7.16 13.09 6.50
CA VAL A 460 8.58 12.71 6.45
C VAL A 460 9.24 13.37 5.23
N ASP A 461 10.34 14.08 5.42
CA ASP A 461 11.17 14.67 4.36
C ASP A 461 10.40 15.54 3.34
N GLU A 462 9.47 16.38 3.82
CA GLU A 462 8.64 17.26 2.97
C GLU A 462 7.80 16.49 1.93
N ASP A 463 7.42 15.24 2.23
CA ASP A 463 6.67 14.35 1.34
C ASP A 463 5.28 14.03 1.91
N VAL A 464 4.24 14.64 1.32
CA VAL A 464 2.83 14.43 1.72
C VAL A 464 2.33 13.00 1.51
N HIS A 465 3.05 12.19 0.72
CA HIS A 465 2.76 10.76 0.56
C HIS A 465 3.44 9.88 1.62
N GLN A 466 4.11 10.50 2.59
CA GLN A 466 4.61 9.89 3.82
C GLN A 466 4.15 10.71 5.02
N ALA A 467 2.83 10.83 5.17
CA ALA A 467 2.19 11.56 6.24
C ALA A 467 1.80 10.61 7.39
N PHE A 468 2.14 11.00 8.61
CA PHE A 468 1.38 10.58 9.78
C PHE A 468 0.06 11.35 9.77
N HIS A 469 -1.02 10.63 10.03
CA HIS A 469 -2.37 11.18 10.03
C HIS A 469 -3.25 10.44 11.04
N PRO A 470 -4.36 11.04 11.51
CA PRO A 470 -5.35 10.32 12.29
C PRO A 470 -6.12 9.32 11.43
N GLU A 471 -6.74 8.33 12.06
CA GLU A 471 -7.69 7.43 11.38
C GLU A 471 -8.94 8.18 10.90
N LEU A 472 -9.37 9.19 11.68
CA LEU A 472 -10.54 10.01 11.39
C LEU A 472 -10.11 11.45 11.07
N GLY A 473 -10.67 12.05 10.02
CA GLY A 473 -10.40 13.44 9.69
C GLY A 473 -10.93 14.39 10.77
N PHE A 474 -10.21 15.49 11.01
CA PHE A 474 -10.51 16.49 12.06
C PHE A 474 -10.49 15.93 13.48
N ALA A 475 -9.73 14.85 13.72
CA ALA A 475 -9.58 14.29 15.05
C ALA A 475 -8.76 15.21 15.97
N ASP A 476 -9.17 15.29 17.23
CA ASP A 476 -8.35 15.80 18.32
C ASP A 476 -7.28 14.76 18.71
N GLN A 477 -6.30 15.15 19.52
CA GLN A 477 -5.31 14.24 20.07
C GLN A 477 -5.98 13.18 20.94
N LEU A 478 -5.39 11.99 21.02
CA LEU A 478 -5.89 10.87 21.83
C LEU A 478 -7.31 10.37 21.46
N MET A 479 -7.95 10.91 20.42
CA MET A 479 -9.27 10.43 19.96
C MET A 479 -9.18 9.30 18.93
N SER A 480 -8.11 9.27 18.14
CA SER A 480 -7.89 8.22 17.15
C SER A 480 -6.41 7.85 17.07
N PRO A 481 -6.11 6.58 16.75
CA PRO A 481 -4.73 6.14 16.66
C PRO A 481 -4.04 6.83 15.48
N THR A 482 -2.78 7.19 15.68
CA THR A 482 -1.92 7.68 14.60
C THR A 482 -1.68 6.55 13.59
N GLN A 483 -1.93 6.85 12.33
CA GLN A 483 -1.65 6.02 11.17
C GLN A 483 -0.47 6.58 10.39
N GLY A 484 0.04 5.80 9.43
CA GLY A 484 1.20 6.17 8.63
C GLY A 484 2.55 6.01 9.36
N PRO A 485 3.66 6.51 8.78
CA PRO A 485 3.69 7.40 7.63
C PRO A 485 3.36 6.67 6.32
N ASP A 486 2.33 7.11 5.61
CA ASP A 486 1.95 6.55 4.31
C ASP A 486 1.20 7.56 3.42
N ALA A 487 0.74 7.10 2.24
CA ALA A 487 0.10 7.94 1.22
C ALA A 487 -1.44 8.00 1.33
N LYS A 488 -2.03 7.39 2.37
CA LYS A 488 -3.48 7.39 2.62
C LYS A 488 -3.94 8.61 3.42
N GLY A 489 -2.99 9.39 3.94
CA GLY A 489 -3.27 10.60 4.69
C GLY A 489 -3.99 11.74 3.98
N PRO A 490 -4.01 11.92 2.64
CA PRO A 490 -4.69 13.07 2.03
C PRO A 490 -6.14 13.25 2.52
N GLY A 491 -6.43 14.41 3.13
CA GLY A 491 -7.74 14.75 3.71
C GLY A 491 -7.95 14.33 5.17
N LEU A 492 -7.06 13.52 5.75
CA LEU A 492 -7.11 13.11 7.16
C LEU A 492 -6.14 13.96 7.99
N CYS A 493 -6.64 15.00 8.66
CA CYS A 493 -5.81 15.91 9.44
C CYS A 493 -6.22 15.90 10.91
N TRP A 494 -5.25 16.13 11.80
CA TRP A 494 -5.57 16.53 13.18
C TRP A 494 -6.08 17.96 13.18
N SER A 495 -6.93 18.28 14.15
CA SER A 495 -7.43 19.64 14.38
C SER A 495 -7.02 20.13 15.77
N VAL A 496 -6.31 21.26 15.81
CA VAL A 496 -5.94 21.97 17.04
C VAL A 496 -6.92 23.13 17.22
N ASP A 497 -7.71 23.11 18.28
CA ASP A 497 -8.65 24.18 18.64
C ASP A 497 -8.24 24.82 19.96
N GLU A 498 -7.37 25.81 19.87
CA GLU A 498 -6.81 26.55 21.01
C GLU A 498 -7.02 28.05 20.81
N LEU A 499 -6.93 28.83 21.90
CA LEU A 499 -7.16 30.27 21.83
C LEU A 499 -6.13 30.96 20.90
N PRO A 500 -6.56 31.94 20.08
CA PRO A 500 -5.63 32.70 19.25
C PRO A 500 -4.53 33.36 20.09
N GLY A 501 -3.28 33.26 19.59
CA GLY A 501 -2.09 33.74 20.30
C GLY A 501 -1.53 32.77 21.35
N SER A 502 -2.19 31.64 21.64
CA SER A 502 -1.58 30.57 22.44
C SER A 502 -0.41 29.93 21.71
N LEU A 503 0.68 29.71 22.44
CA LEU A 503 1.86 28.99 21.97
C LEU A 503 1.62 27.49 22.22
N VAL A 504 1.48 26.73 21.14
CA VAL A 504 1.20 25.30 21.16
C VAL A 504 2.46 24.52 20.75
N GLU A 505 2.80 23.50 21.52
CA GLU A 505 3.86 22.55 21.22
C GLU A 505 3.26 21.24 20.69
N ILE A 506 3.52 20.92 19.42
CA ILE A 506 3.20 19.62 18.82
C ILE A 506 4.36 18.65 19.09
N THR A 507 4.04 17.44 19.54
CA THR A 507 4.99 16.37 19.81
C THR A 507 4.72 15.16 18.92
N LEU A 508 5.73 14.69 18.20
CA LEU A 508 5.78 13.36 17.59
C LEU A 508 6.66 12.46 18.46
N ASN A 509 6.05 11.49 19.13
CA ASN A 509 6.73 10.51 19.96
C ASN A 509 6.76 9.15 19.25
N LEU A 510 7.88 8.81 18.61
CA LEU A 510 8.04 7.51 17.97
C LEU A 510 8.62 6.45 18.91
N ALA A 511 8.78 6.77 20.20
CA ALA A 511 9.25 5.85 21.23
C ALA A 511 8.09 5.21 22.01
N THR A 512 6.88 5.77 21.95
CA THR A 512 5.71 5.14 22.56
C THR A 512 5.21 3.97 21.72
N ALA A 513 4.76 2.91 22.39
CA ALA A 513 4.05 1.81 21.76
C ALA A 513 2.56 2.13 21.55
N ASP A 514 2.03 3.13 22.27
CA ASP A 514 0.65 3.57 22.12
C ASP A 514 0.51 4.51 20.93
N ARG A 515 -0.23 4.04 19.91
CA ARG A 515 -0.49 4.81 18.70
C ARG A 515 -1.37 6.04 18.95
N MET A 516 -2.13 6.07 20.03
CA MET A 516 -2.91 7.23 20.45
C MET A 516 -2.00 8.36 20.90
N GLU A 517 -0.90 8.04 21.59
CA GLU A 517 0.05 9.01 22.16
C GLU A 517 1.20 9.37 21.20
N THR A 518 1.20 8.81 19.99
CA THR A 518 2.28 9.05 19.00
C THR A 518 2.31 10.51 18.55
N VAL A 519 1.15 11.14 18.39
CA VAL A 519 1.03 12.57 18.08
C VAL A 519 0.15 13.23 19.13
N THR A 520 0.72 14.21 19.83
CA THR A 520 0.04 14.97 20.89
C THR A 520 0.42 16.44 20.78
N TRP A 521 -0.36 17.32 21.41
CA TRP A 521 -0.03 18.73 21.52
C TRP A 521 -0.50 19.31 22.85
N LYS A 522 0.14 20.41 23.27
CA LYS A 522 -0.25 21.13 24.50
C LYS A 522 0.07 22.61 24.39
N VAL A 523 -0.68 23.43 25.11
CA VAL A 523 -0.35 24.85 25.30
C VAL A 523 0.86 24.95 26.24
N VAL A 524 1.91 25.64 25.79
CA VAL A 524 3.17 25.86 26.54
C VAL A 524 3.39 27.33 26.91
N GLY A 525 2.57 28.25 26.39
CA GLY A 525 2.59 29.66 26.73
C GLY A 525 1.45 30.43 26.06
N GLY A 526 1.21 31.68 26.46
CA GLY A 526 0.19 32.53 25.84
C GLY A 526 -1.24 32.14 26.23
N GLY A 527 -1.77 32.84 27.24
CA GLY A 527 -3.12 32.60 27.75
C GLY A 527 -3.53 33.63 28.80
N GLN A 528 -3.38 34.92 28.49
CA GLN A 528 -4.03 36.00 29.24
C GLN A 528 -4.51 37.09 28.29
N ALA A 529 -5.72 36.91 27.77
CA ALA A 529 -6.61 38.02 27.49
C ALA A 529 -7.95 37.70 28.19
N ALA A 530 -8.33 38.59 29.11
CA ALA A 530 -9.43 38.45 30.04
C ALA A 530 -10.77 38.12 29.37
N LEU A 531 -11.43 37.04 29.80
CA LEU A 531 -12.87 36.90 29.65
C LEU A 531 -13.54 37.60 30.85
N THR A 532 -13.81 38.89 30.66
CA THR A 532 -14.91 39.56 31.34
C THR A 532 -16.08 39.51 30.38
N TYR A 533 -17.10 38.70 30.69
CA TYR A 533 -18.51 38.97 30.38
C TYR A 533 -19.39 38.23 31.39
#